data_AF-A0A1Y3MT40-F1
#
_entry.id   AF-A0A1Y3MT40-F1
#
_cell.length_a   1.000
_cell.length_b   1.000
_cell.length_c   1.000
_cell.angle_alpha   90.00
_cell.angle_beta   90.00
_cell.angle_gamma   90.00
#
_symmetry.space_group_name_H-M   'P 1'
#
loop_
_entity.id
_entity.type
_entity.pdbx_description
1 polymer ?
#
loop_
_entity_poly.entity_id
_entity_poly.type
_entity_poly.pdbx_seq_one_letter_code
_entity_poly.pdbx_strand_id
1 'polypeptide(L)'
;MKEEIFEYLEVLIDDKYPFYSKLNVAVTPFDNIKGKECLDKEITNTKKELCNSILEQNGTYPYYYYYNNNINTVYLTHISSNSDRGIFVNTNSTLNSSIINKLIFKNDIYICDNKENYNNNTITYKNKYNIIFPLNNNESILLKSMEDIKTQKIDNCLIFDNAIKKAKPMQFPYNTSEFEIQSSISLLFAHLYYKHNTTNEGSFEDIINECCDLIDYSFLPNCKNHNNIKYIINKCDNKNQTVEIKYLNCKDPDKIDFPTTTECNFIPSLNIKGITVSLFTTFSLTIEIFFTAVIIICSSGNDFLITAIFAIDYILLIISNIMSFKGRNSNY
;
A
#
# COMPACT_ATOMS: atom_id res chain seq x y z
N MET A 1 20.58 17.73 -7.42
CA MET A 1 19.89 16.43 -7.53
C MET A 1 20.43 15.35 -6.59
N LYS A 2 21.72 14.94 -6.65
CA LYS A 2 22.28 13.98 -5.67
C LYS A 2 22.28 14.54 -4.24
N GLU A 3 22.63 15.81 -4.09
CA GLU A 3 22.64 16.51 -2.78
C GLU A 3 21.23 16.73 -2.24
N GLU A 4 20.25 17.10 -3.06
CA GLU A 4 18.87 17.36 -2.62
C GLU A 4 18.18 16.10 -2.04
N ILE A 5 18.48 14.91 -2.55
CA ILE A 5 17.93 13.65 -2.00
C ILE A 5 18.57 13.32 -0.65
N PHE A 6 19.88 13.54 -0.51
CA PHE A 6 20.55 13.37 0.78
C PHE A 6 20.14 14.43 1.78
N GLU A 7 19.89 15.66 1.34
CA GLU A 7 19.38 16.76 2.18
C GLU A 7 17.92 16.50 2.59
N TYR A 8 17.10 15.90 1.70
CA TYR A 8 15.76 15.45 2.04
C TYR A 8 15.78 14.26 3.03
N LEU A 9 16.67 13.29 2.82
CA LEU A 9 16.88 12.20 3.77
C LEU A 9 17.44 12.70 5.10
N GLU A 10 18.35 13.66 5.08
CA GLU A 10 18.91 14.29 6.28
C GLU A 10 17.84 15.05 7.03
N VAL A 11 16.96 15.81 6.36
CA VAL A 11 15.77 16.44 6.96
C VAL A 11 14.80 15.40 7.56
N LEU A 12 14.67 14.22 6.94
CA LEU A 12 13.84 13.13 7.46
C LEU A 12 14.47 12.42 8.68
N ILE A 13 15.79 12.48 8.84
CA ILE A 13 16.54 11.80 9.90
C ILE A 13 17.02 12.81 10.98
N ASP A 14 16.97 14.11 10.71
CA ASP A 14 17.44 15.20 11.56
C ASP A 14 16.60 15.30 12.85
N ASP A 15 17.28 15.13 13.98
CA ASP A 15 16.73 15.20 15.32
C ASP A 15 16.05 16.55 15.64
N LYS A 16 16.37 17.60 14.86
CA LYS A 16 15.77 18.93 14.96
C LYS A 16 14.33 18.99 14.42
N TYR A 17 13.93 18.07 13.55
CA TYR A 17 12.56 17.96 13.01
C TYR A 17 11.83 16.77 13.66
N PRO A 18 10.96 17.03 14.67
CA PRO A 18 10.49 16.00 15.60
C PRO A 18 9.47 14.99 15.04
N PHE A 19 9.21 15.01 13.73
CA PHE A 19 8.21 14.12 13.13
C PHE A 19 8.66 12.66 13.10
N TYR A 20 9.97 12.40 12.96
CA TYR A 20 10.54 11.04 12.94
C TYR A 20 11.42 10.68 14.15
N SER A 21 12.13 11.62 14.78
CA SER A 21 12.97 11.30 15.96
C SER A 21 12.14 10.77 17.15
N LYS A 22 10.84 11.08 17.21
CA LYS A 22 9.87 10.51 18.16
C LYS A 22 9.35 9.11 17.80
N LEU A 23 9.47 8.69 16.54
CA LEU A 23 9.09 7.36 16.03
C LEU A 23 10.27 6.37 16.05
N ASN A 24 11.49 6.86 16.24
CA ASN A 24 12.72 6.11 15.95
C ASN A 24 13.21 5.17 17.07
N VAL A 25 12.39 4.88 18.08
CA VAL A 25 12.65 3.76 18.99
C VAL A 25 11.91 2.53 18.47
N ALA A 26 12.45 1.95 17.40
CA ALA A 26 12.13 0.61 16.89
C ALA A 26 10.62 0.27 16.78
N VAL A 27 9.93 0.87 15.82
CA VAL A 27 8.66 0.31 15.32
C VAL A 27 9.00 -0.82 14.34
N THR A 28 9.25 -2.01 14.85
CA THR A 28 9.06 -3.19 13.99
C THR A 28 7.54 -3.38 13.80
N PRO A 29 7.07 -3.87 12.65
CA PRO A 29 5.65 -3.98 12.32
C PRO A 29 4.86 -4.98 13.20
N PHE A 30 5.50 -5.53 14.24
CA PHE A 30 5.02 -6.65 15.03
C PHE A 30 4.53 -6.26 16.43
N ASP A 31 4.98 -5.15 17.01
CA ASP A 31 4.68 -4.82 18.41
C ASP A 31 3.85 -3.54 18.58
N ASN A 32 2.83 -3.60 19.44
CA ASN A 32 2.05 -2.43 19.88
C ASN A 32 2.89 -1.61 20.88
N ILE A 33 3.89 -0.87 20.41
CA ILE A 33 4.73 -0.03 21.25
C ILE A 33 4.19 1.41 21.27
N LYS A 34 4.05 1.99 22.46
CA LYS A 34 3.63 3.38 22.68
C LYS A 34 4.81 4.33 22.43
N GLY A 35 4.54 5.58 22.04
CA GLY A 35 5.60 6.58 21.82
C GLY A 35 6.45 6.84 23.07
N LYS A 36 7.71 7.27 22.90
CA LYS A 36 8.67 7.54 23.98
C LYS A 36 8.13 8.47 25.08
N GLU A 37 7.36 9.50 24.72
CA GLU A 37 6.70 10.41 25.67
C GLU A 37 5.56 9.74 26.48
N CYS A 38 5.05 8.61 26.02
CA CYS A 38 4.06 7.79 26.72
C CYS A 38 4.70 6.56 27.41
N LEU A 39 5.93 6.17 27.04
CA LEU A 39 6.73 5.16 27.75
C LEU A 39 7.18 5.66 29.12
N ASP A 40 7.56 6.93 29.25
CA ASP A 40 7.98 7.53 30.52
C ASP A 40 6.84 7.62 31.57
N LYS A 41 5.59 7.41 31.16
CA LYS A 41 4.43 7.31 32.06
C LYS A 41 4.06 5.88 32.47
N GLU A 42 4.61 4.88 31.79
CA GLU A 42 4.57 3.48 32.21
C GLU A 42 5.91 3.12 32.87
N ILE A 43 6.29 3.90 33.89
CA ILE A 43 6.97 3.29 35.03
C ILE A 43 6.04 2.14 35.47
N THR A 44 6.60 0.96 35.69
CA THR A 44 5.95 -0.30 36.10
C THR A 44 5.26 -0.16 37.46
N ASN A 45 4.35 0.80 37.57
CA ASN A 45 3.59 1.09 38.76
C ASN A 45 2.51 0.02 38.83
N THR A 46 2.51 -0.70 39.93
CA THR A 46 1.45 -1.65 40.26
C THR A 46 0.10 -0.92 40.33
N LYS A 47 -1.01 -1.63 40.11
CA LYS A 47 -2.36 -1.03 40.22
C LYS A 47 -2.58 -0.40 41.60
N LYS A 48 -1.94 -0.95 42.64
CA LYS A 48 -1.90 -0.38 43.98
C LYS A 48 -1.25 1.01 44.00
N GLU A 49 -0.06 1.17 43.42
CA GLU A 49 0.65 2.46 43.36
C GLU A 49 -0.12 3.49 42.54
N LEU A 50 -0.73 3.07 41.43
CA LEU A 50 -1.60 3.93 40.61
C LEU A 50 -2.90 4.31 41.33
N CYS A 51 -3.46 3.43 42.14
CA CYS A 51 -4.61 3.75 42.99
C CYS A 51 -4.20 4.77 44.06
N ASN A 52 -3.03 4.59 44.69
CA ASN A 52 -2.49 5.51 45.67
C ASN A 52 -2.27 6.92 45.09
N SER A 53 -1.86 7.03 43.81
CA SER A 53 -1.63 8.33 43.17
C SER A 53 -2.92 9.08 42.83
N ILE A 54 -4.03 8.40 42.50
CA ILE A 54 -5.34 9.07 42.33
C ILE A 54 -5.80 9.71 43.65
N LEU A 55 -5.50 9.06 44.78
CA LEU A 55 -5.97 9.46 46.10
C LEU A 55 -4.95 10.32 46.87
N GLU A 56 -4.09 11.06 46.15
CA GLU A 56 -2.98 11.81 46.73
C GLU A 56 -3.42 12.96 47.66
N GLN A 57 -4.58 13.58 47.40
CA GLN A 57 -5.06 14.67 48.23
C GLN A 57 -6.13 14.17 49.22
N ASN A 58 -5.93 14.48 50.51
CA ASN A 58 -6.94 14.22 51.54
C ASN A 58 -8.08 15.23 51.36
N GLY A 59 -9.31 14.74 51.35
CA GLY A 59 -10.49 15.57 51.09
C GLY A 59 -11.70 14.72 50.74
N THR A 60 -12.85 15.36 50.56
CA THR A 60 -14.06 14.68 50.10
C THR A 60 -14.35 15.06 48.67
N TYR A 61 -14.35 14.07 47.78
CA TYR A 61 -14.45 14.26 46.35
C TYR A 61 -15.71 13.58 45.81
N PRO A 62 -16.42 14.23 44.86
CA PRO A 62 -17.59 13.64 44.24
C PRO A 62 -17.20 12.63 43.14
N TYR A 63 -17.78 11.45 43.22
CA TYR A 63 -17.71 10.39 42.21
C TYR A 63 -19.11 10.08 41.71
N TYR A 64 -19.23 9.72 40.43
CA TYR A 64 -20.47 9.23 39.87
C TYR A 64 -20.36 7.78 39.43
N TYR A 65 -21.49 7.08 39.43
CA TYR A 65 -21.57 5.69 39.03
C TYR A 65 -22.93 5.39 38.39
N TYR A 66 -22.96 4.36 37.56
CA TYR A 66 -24.18 3.93 36.88
C TYR A 66 -24.72 2.67 37.55
N TYR A 67 -25.98 2.72 37.99
CA TYR A 67 -26.65 1.59 38.63
C TYR A 67 -28.15 1.63 38.36
N ASN A 68 -28.74 0.50 37.98
CA ASN A 68 -30.17 0.38 37.62
C ASN A 68 -30.66 1.47 36.66
N ASN A 69 -29.89 1.70 35.59
CA ASN A 69 -30.14 2.72 34.58
C ASN A 69 -30.14 4.19 35.02
N ASN A 70 -29.70 4.47 36.25
CA ASN A 70 -29.59 5.82 36.78
C ASN A 70 -28.13 6.17 37.09
N ILE A 71 -27.76 7.42 36.81
CA ILE A 71 -26.48 7.98 37.25
C ILE A 71 -26.67 8.48 38.69
N ASN A 72 -25.87 7.93 39.60
CA ASN A 72 -25.87 8.29 41.01
C ASN A 72 -24.53 8.95 41.36
N THR A 73 -24.55 9.82 42.37
CA THR A 73 -23.35 10.50 42.87
C THR A 73 -23.07 10.04 44.30
N VAL A 74 -21.81 9.76 44.60
CA VAL A 74 -21.31 9.41 45.94
C VAL A 74 -20.11 10.28 46.26
N TYR A 75 -20.10 10.81 47.48
CA TYR A 75 -18.98 11.57 48.01
C TYR A 75 -18.06 10.63 48.79
N LEU A 76 -16.82 10.51 48.34
CA LEU A 76 -15.80 9.64 48.93
C LEU A 76 -14.76 10.51 49.63
N THR A 77 -14.45 10.19 50.89
CA THR A 77 -13.38 10.88 51.61
C THR A 77 -12.07 10.15 51.39
N HIS A 78 -11.12 10.77 50.71
CA HIS A 78 -9.78 10.23 50.54
C HIS A 78 -9.04 10.31 51.88
N ILE A 79 -8.43 9.19 52.27
CA ILE A 79 -7.70 9.04 53.54
C ILE A 79 -6.34 8.39 53.31
N SER A 80 -5.40 8.72 54.19
CA SER A 80 -4.09 8.07 54.28
C SER A 80 -4.08 7.07 55.44
N SER A 81 -3.64 5.83 55.19
CA SER A 81 -3.51 4.78 56.19
C SER A 81 -2.11 4.15 56.11
N ASN A 82 -1.26 4.41 57.11
CA ASN A 82 0.03 3.72 57.32
C ASN A 82 0.89 3.49 56.06
N SER A 83 1.06 4.53 55.23
CA SER A 83 1.77 4.60 53.92
C SER A 83 0.94 4.32 52.65
N ASP A 84 -0.23 3.71 52.78
CA ASP A 84 -1.17 3.52 51.67
C ASP A 84 -2.29 4.57 51.67
N ARG A 85 -2.99 4.70 50.55
CA ARG A 85 -4.18 5.53 50.44
C ARG A 85 -5.42 4.66 50.35
N GLY A 86 -6.53 5.27 50.74
CA GLY A 86 -7.82 4.63 50.72
C GLY A 86 -8.94 5.65 50.63
N ILE A 87 -10.16 5.13 50.63
CA ILE A 87 -11.39 5.91 50.68
C ILE A 87 -12.20 5.50 51.89
N PHE A 88 -12.84 6.48 52.50
CA PHE A 88 -13.89 6.28 53.48
C PHE A 88 -15.21 6.67 52.85
N VAL A 89 -16.18 5.75 52.90
CA VAL A 89 -17.54 6.01 52.40
C VAL A 89 -18.40 6.44 53.58
N ASN A 90 -18.82 7.70 53.60
CA ASN A 90 -19.73 8.21 54.64
C ASN A 90 -21.17 8.29 54.14
N THR A 91 -21.92 7.21 54.29
CA THR A 91 -23.35 7.12 53.94
C THR A 91 -24.27 7.92 54.85
N ASN A 92 -23.76 8.41 55.99
CA ASN A 92 -24.51 9.25 56.92
C ASN A 92 -24.42 10.75 56.60
N SER A 93 -23.55 11.16 55.67
CA SER A 93 -23.43 12.57 55.26
C SER A 93 -24.66 13.03 54.45
N THR A 94 -25.15 14.24 54.76
CA THR A 94 -26.33 14.87 54.12
C THR A 94 -26.15 15.15 52.62
N LEU A 95 -24.91 15.06 52.12
CA LEU A 95 -24.54 15.31 50.73
C LEU A 95 -24.72 14.09 49.82
N ASN A 96 -24.82 12.88 50.39
CA ASN A 96 -25.06 11.65 49.64
C ASN A 96 -26.55 11.53 49.31
N SER A 97 -26.93 12.05 48.14
CA SER A 97 -28.32 12.36 47.75
C SER A 97 -29.24 11.17 47.48
N SER A 98 -28.84 9.91 47.68
CA SER A 98 -29.70 8.77 47.38
C SER A 98 -29.80 7.75 48.52
N ILE A 99 -31.03 7.31 48.81
CA ILE A 99 -31.32 6.10 49.63
C ILE A 99 -30.54 4.89 49.08
N ILE A 100 -30.34 4.87 47.77
CA ILE A 100 -29.59 3.86 47.02
C ILE A 100 -28.13 3.78 47.50
N ASN A 101 -27.46 4.90 47.81
CA ASN A 101 -26.09 4.88 48.33
C ASN A 101 -26.00 4.18 49.70
N LYS A 102 -27.01 4.35 50.57
CA LYS A 102 -27.06 3.69 51.89
C LYS A 102 -27.29 2.18 51.78
N LEU A 103 -27.97 1.73 50.72
CA LEU A 103 -28.22 0.31 50.46
C LEU A 103 -27.02 -0.38 49.81
N ILE A 104 -26.27 0.36 48.98
CA ILE A 104 -25.19 -0.18 48.16
C ILE A 104 -23.83 -0.13 48.89
N PHE A 105 -23.54 0.95 49.62
CA PHE A 105 -22.24 1.15 50.25
C PHE A 105 -22.30 0.93 51.75
N LYS A 106 -21.28 0.26 52.30
CA LYS A 106 -21.08 0.15 53.75
C LYS A 106 -20.24 1.34 54.24
N ASN A 107 -20.54 1.80 55.46
CA ASN A 107 -19.68 2.76 56.16
C ASN A 107 -18.42 2.06 56.62
N ASP A 108 -17.42 2.03 55.76
CA ASP A 108 -16.15 1.39 56.03
C ASP A 108 -14.99 2.10 55.31
N ILE A 109 -13.78 1.73 55.71
CA ILE A 109 -12.52 2.17 55.12
C ILE A 109 -12.09 1.13 54.10
N TYR A 110 -11.83 1.59 52.88
CA TYR A 110 -11.31 0.77 51.79
C TYR A 110 -9.91 1.24 51.40
N ILE A 111 -8.97 0.30 51.23
CA ILE A 111 -7.56 0.60 50.93
C ILE A 111 -7.24 0.21 49.47
N CYS A 112 -6.35 0.95 48.83
CA CYS A 112 -5.85 0.63 47.50
C CYS A 112 -5.07 -0.69 47.46
N ASP A 113 -5.40 -1.54 46.48
CA ASP A 113 -4.69 -2.78 46.19
C ASP A 113 -4.72 -3.11 44.68
N ASN A 114 -4.01 -4.17 44.29
CA ASN A 114 -3.93 -4.63 42.92
C ASN A 114 -5.22 -5.25 42.39
N LYS A 115 -6.12 -5.66 43.29
CA LYS A 115 -7.44 -6.22 42.96
C LYS A 115 -8.46 -5.79 44.00
N GLU A 116 -9.68 -5.50 43.55
CA GLU A 116 -10.80 -5.24 44.42
C GLU A 116 -11.25 -6.52 45.15
N ASN A 117 -11.54 -6.41 46.43
CA ASN A 117 -12.02 -7.51 47.26
C ASN A 117 -12.94 -6.97 48.35
N TYR A 118 -14.16 -7.48 48.38
CA TYR A 118 -15.18 -7.06 49.33
C TYR A 118 -14.83 -7.44 50.78
N ASN A 119 -14.28 -8.64 51.02
CA ASN A 119 -14.00 -9.11 52.38
C ASN A 119 -12.78 -8.41 52.99
N ASN A 120 -11.83 -8.00 52.15
CA ASN A 120 -10.61 -7.33 52.57
C ASN A 120 -10.74 -5.80 52.50
N ASN A 121 -11.91 -5.27 52.11
CA ASN A 121 -12.15 -3.86 51.85
C ASN A 121 -11.07 -3.24 50.94
N THR A 122 -10.75 -3.88 49.82
CA THR A 122 -9.76 -3.34 48.88
C THR A 122 -10.43 -2.78 47.63
N ILE A 123 -9.92 -1.65 47.15
CA ILE A 123 -10.31 -1.03 45.88
C ILE A 123 -9.13 -1.06 44.91
N THR A 124 -9.40 -0.97 43.61
CA THR A 124 -8.32 -0.99 42.62
C THR A 124 -8.46 0.06 41.53
N TYR A 125 -7.33 0.39 40.92
CA TYR A 125 -7.20 1.32 39.81
C TYR A 125 -7.69 0.71 38.50
N LYS A 126 -8.49 1.47 37.74
CA LYS A 126 -8.79 1.15 36.33
C LYS A 126 -8.12 2.11 35.38
N ASN A 127 -8.28 3.42 35.61
CA ASN A 127 -7.62 4.47 34.86
C ASN A 127 -7.56 5.76 35.70
N LYS A 128 -6.95 6.82 35.19
CA LYS A 128 -6.66 8.08 35.89
C LYS A 128 -7.83 8.68 36.69
N TYR A 129 -9.07 8.45 36.25
CA TYR A 129 -10.26 9.02 36.89
C TYR A 129 -11.23 7.96 37.42
N ASN A 130 -10.90 6.67 37.30
CA ASN A 130 -11.83 5.60 37.64
C ASN A 130 -11.23 4.60 38.62
N ILE A 131 -11.99 4.32 39.66
CA ILE A 131 -11.70 3.28 40.65
C ILE A 131 -12.76 2.18 40.58
N ILE A 132 -12.34 0.94 40.81
CA ILE A 132 -13.24 -0.22 40.91
C ILE A 132 -13.51 -0.47 42.39
N PHE A 133 -14.79 -0.46 42.74
CA PHE A 133 -15.26 -0.61 44.12
C PHE A 133 -16.02 -1.94 44.28
N PRO A 134 -15.69 -2.78 45.28
CA PRO A 134 -16.39 -4.04 45.48
C PRO A 134 -17.74 -3.82 46.20
N LEU A 135 -18.84 -4.30 45.61
CA LEU A 135 -20.17 -4.25 46.23
C LEU A 135 -20.48 -5.49 47.07
N ASN A 136 -20.05 -6.65 46.57
CA ASN A 136 -20.10 -7.94 47.23
C ASN A 136 -18.99 -8.84 46.67
N ASN A 137 -18.96 -10.11 47.03
CA ASN A 137 -17.89 -11.03 46.58
C ASN A 137 -17.86 -11.27 45.06
N ASN A 138 -18.96 -11.02 44.35
CA ASN A 138 -19.12 -11.34 42.92
C ASN A 138 -19.30 -10.10 42.04
N GLU A 139 -19.67 -8.97 42.61
CA GLU A 139 -20.02 -7.75 41.88
C GLU A 139 -19.16 -6.58 42.35
N SER A 140 -18.63 -5.85 41.36
CA SER A 140 -17.93 -4.60 41.55
C SER A 140 -18.57 -3.50 40.70
N ILE A 141 -18.44 -2.27 41.15
CA ILE A 141 -18.96 -1.09 40.48
C ILE A 141 -17.83 -0.15 40.11
N LEU A 142 -18.00 0.52 38.97
CA LEU A 142 -17.05 1.50 38.50
C LEU A 142 -17.45 2.89 39.02
N LEU A 143 -16.63 3.47 39.88
CA LEU A 143 -16.79 4.85 40.34
C LEU A 143 -15.88 5.76 39.51
N LYS A 144 -16.45 6.84 38.97
CA LYS A 144 -15.75 7.80 38.12
C LYS A 144 -15.66 9.15 38.84
N SER A 145 -14.46 9.69 39.01
CA SER A 145 -14.24 10.99 39.63
C SER A 145 -14.84 12.08 38.75
N MET A 146 -15.64 12.98 39.31
CA MET A 146 -16.19 14.13 38.56
C MET A 146 -15.13 15.18 38.20
N GLU A 147 -13.87 15.00 38.60
CA GLU A 147 -12.75 15.81 38.11
C GLU A 147 -12.46 15.57 36.62
N ASP A 148 -12.92 14.43 36.07
CA ASP A 148 -12.87 14.11 34.65
C ASP A 148 -13.56 15.17 33.77
N ILE A 149 -14.65 15.77 34.28
CA ILE A 149 -15.44 16.79 33.58
C ILE A 149 -14.71 18.13 33.52
N LYS A 150 -13.94 18.50 34.56
CA LYS A 150 -13.19 19.78 34.59
C LYS A 150 -11.88 19.73 33.81
N THR A 151 -11.33 18.53 33.61
CA THR A 151 -10.00 18.34 33.01
C THR A 151 -10.08 17.49 31.75
N GLN A 152 -10.88 17.90 30.77
CA GLN A 152 -10.61 17.55 29.36
C GLN A 152 -9.38 18.30 28.84
N LYS A 153 -8.23 18.19 29.54
CA LYS A 153 -6.96 18.16 28.84
C LYS A 153 -6.97 16.82 28.14
N ILE A 154 -7.34 16.84 26.86
CA ILE A 154 -7.33 15.67 26.02
C ILE A 154 -6.01 14.94 26.26
N ASP A 155 -6.10 13.68 26.65
CA ASP A 155 -4.92 12.88 26.93
C ASP A 155 -4.15 12.76 25.61
N ASN A 156 -3.10 13.56 25.47
CA ASN A 156 -2.29 13.60 24.25
C ASN A 156 -1.78 12.20 23.91
N CYS A 157 -1.61 11.30 24.89
CA CYS A 157 -1.27 9.91 24.64
C CYS A 157 -2.42 9.12 24.01
N LEU A 158 -3.68 9.36 24.35
CA LEU A 158 -4.82 8.71 23.67
C LEU A 158 -4.97 9.20 22.23
N ILE A 159 -4.80 10.50 21.98
CA ILE A 159 -4.78 11.03 20.60
C ILE A 159 -3.59 10.46 19.85
N PHE A 160 -2.41 10.45 20.46
CA PHE A 160 -1.17 9.98 19.83
C PHE A 160 -1.24 8.47 19.54
N ASP A 161 -1.70 7.65 20.49
CA ASP A 161 -1.90 6.21 20.30
C ASP A 161 -2.98 5.93 19.23
N ASN A 162 -4.07 6.70 19.21
CA ASN A 162 -5.09 6.55 18.17
C ASN A 162 -4.59 7.02 16.80
N ALA A 163 -3.80 8.10 16.76
CA ALA A 163 -3.18 8.62 15.56
C ALA A 163 -2.16 7.63 15.04
N ILE A 164 -1.29 7.06 15.88
CA ILE A 164 -0.35 5.99 15.52
C ILE A 164 -1.09 4.73 15.11
N LYS A 165 -2.15 4.29 15.80
CA LYS A 165 -2.93 3.12 15.38
C LYS A 165 -3.56 3.31 14.00
N LYS A 166 -4.01 4.53 13.68
CA LYS A 166 -4.55 4.88 12.36
C LYS A 166 -3.47 5.12 11.30
N ALA A 167 -2.34 5.67 11.71
CA ALA A 167 -1.18 5.97 10.89
C ALA A 167 -0.19 4.79 10.83
N LYS A 168 -0.52 3.65 11.45
CA LYS A 168 0.20 2.40 11.26
C LYS A 168 0.25 2.21 9.74
N PRO A 169 1.45 2.21 9.13
CA PRO A 169 1.55 1.86 7.74
C PRO A 169 0.83 0.52 7.58
N MET A 170 -0.01 0.43 6.56
CA MET A 170 -0.75 -0.77 6.21
C MET A 170 0.26 -1.94 6.28
N GLN A 171 0.03 -2.90 7.20
CA GLN A 171 1.00 -3.95 7.49
C GLN A 171 1.38 -4.65 6.19
N PHE A 172 2.68 -4.61 5.84
CA PHE A 172 3.31 -5.69 5.11
C PHE A 172 3.10 -6.97 5.95
N PRO A 173 2.51 -8.03 5.40
CA PRO A 173 2.41 -8.37 4.00
C PRO A 173 1.08 -7.90 3.39
N TYR A 174 1.15 -7.32 2.20
CA TYR A 174 -0.04 -6.95 1.46
C TYR A 174 -0.79 -8.23 1.09
N ASN A 175 -2.09 -8.30 1.41
CA ASN A 175 -2.98 -9.33 0.85
C ASN A 175 -3.27 -9.10 -0.65
N THR A 176 -2.45 -8.29 -1.33
CA THR A 176 -2.37 -8.18 -2.79
C THR A 176 -1.08 -8.90 -3.22
N SER A 177 -1.19 -10.20 -3.48
CA SER A 177 -0.09 -11.09 -3.86
C SER A 177 0.81 -10.55 -4.97
N GLU A 178 0.33 -9.66 -5.84
CA GLU A 178 1.11 -9.10 -6.96
C GLU A 178 2.22 -8.12 -6.53
N PHE A 179 2.01 -7.32 -5.48
CA PHE A 179 3.05 -6.38 -5.00
C PHE A 179 4.19 -7.12 -4.31
N GLU A 180 3.90 -8.28 -3.70
CA GLU A 180 4.89 -9.15 -3.08
C GLU A 180 5.73 -9.90 -4.11
N ILE A 181 5.13 -10.32 -5.23
CA ILE A 181 5.83 -11.07 -6.28
C ILE A 181 6.96 -10.24 -6.92
N GLN A 182 6.78 -8.92 -7.08
CA GLN A 182 7.80 -8.06 -7.68
C GLN A 182 8.58 -7.19 -6.67
N SER A 183 8.04 -6.94 -5.48
CA SER A 183 8.73 -6.28 -4.35
C SER A 183 9.64 -5.11 -4.75
N SER A 184 9.12 -4.13 -5.52
CA SER A 184 9.90 -3.06 -6.19
C SER A 184 10.85 -2.32 -5.23
N ILE A 185 10.40 -2.07 -4.01
CA ILE A 185 11.20 -1.42 -2.96
C ILE A 185 12.31 -2.33 -2.44
N SER A 186 12.03 -3.62 -2.22
CA SER A 186 13.04 -4.59 -1.80
C SER A 186 14.08 -4.82 -2.89
N LEU A 187 13.65 -4.85 -4.16
CA LEU A 187 14.54 -4.97 -5.32
C LEU A 187 15.44 -3.73 -5.44
N LEU A 188 14.88 -2.52 -5.29
CA LEU A 188 15.65 -1.29 -5.21
C LEU A 188 16.71 -1.35 -4.10
N PHE A 189 16.33 -1.75 -2.88
CA PHE A 189 17.29 -1.88 -1.78
C PHE A 189 18.35 -2.95 -2.04
N ALA A 190 18.00 -4.06 -2.69
CA ALA A 190 18.96 -5.07 -3.10
C ALA A 190 19.97 -4.51 -4.12
N HIS A 191 19.50 -3.77 -5.14
CA HIS A 191 20.39 -3.12 -6.12
C HIS A 191 21.35 -2.13 -5.46
N LEU A 192 20.87 -1.34 -4.49
CA LEU A 192 21.68 -0.40 -3.73
C LEU A 192 22.68 -1.12 -2.80
N TYR A 193 22.24 -2.18 -2.13
CA TYR A 193 23.07 -2.96 -1.20
C TYR A 193 24.22 -3.65 -1.92
N TYR A 194 23.94 -4.31 -3.05
CA TYR A 194 24.95 -5.00 -3.87
C TYR A 194 25.71 -4.06 -4.81
N LYS A 195 25.42 -2.75 -4.78
CA LYS A 195 26.08 -1.72 -5.61
C LYS A 195 26.02 -2.01 -7.11
N HIS A 196 24.86 -2.45 -7.61
CA HIS A 196 24.65 -2.69 -9.05
C HIS A 196 24.92 -1.46 -9.91
N ASN A 197 24.80 -0.25 -9.34
CA ASN A 197 25.17 1.00 -9.99
C ASN A 197 26.69 1.14 -10.29
N THR A 198 27.52 0.26 -9.73
CA THR A 198 28.97 0.21 -9.97
C THR A 198 29.40 -0.98 -10.82
N THR A 199 28.47 -1.87 -11.16
CA THR A 199 28.70 -3.00 -12.07
C THR A 199 28.24 -2.63 -13.49
N ASN A 200 28.52 -3.49 -14.47
CA ASN A 200 28.07 -3.30 -15.86
C ASN A 200 26.55 -3.51 -16.05
N GLU A 201 25.78 -3.67 -14.97
CA GLU A 201 24.37 -4.06 -15.02
C GLU A 201 23.40 -2.88 -15.11
N GLY A 202 23.84 -1.66 -14.77
CA GLY A 202 23.04 -0.46 -14.98
C GLY A 202 23.56 0.74 -14.21
N SER A 203 23.17 1.94 -14.64
CA SER A 203 23.41 3.16 -13.87
C SER A 203 22.44 3.25 -12.68
N PHE A 204 22.72 4.17 -11.75
CA PHE A 204 21.76 4.46 -10.67
C PHE A 204 20.41 4.95 -11.22
N GLU A 205 20.43 5.70 -12.32
CA GLU A 205 19.21 6.16 -12.97
C GLU A 205 18.38 5.00 -13.52
N ASP A 206 19.02 3.99 -14.11
CA ASP A 206 18.35 2.78 -14.60
C ASP A 206 17.67 2.01 -13.46
N ILE A 207 18.34 1.88 -12.30
CA ILE A 207 17.79 1.21 -11.11
C ILE A 207 16.55 1.96 -10.57
N ILE A 208 16.58 3.30 -10.57
CA ILE A 208 15.44 4.10 -10.14
C ILE A 208 14.29 3.96 -11.14
N ASN A 209 14.58 4.03 -12.45
CA ASN A 209 13.59 3.85 -13.50
C ASN A 209 12.94 2.47 -13.45
N GLU A 210 13.72 1.40 -13.21
CA GLU A 210 13.19 0.05 -13.01
C GLU A 210 12.22 -0.01 -11.82
N CYS A 211 12.57 0.62 -10.70
CA CYS A 211 11.69 0.69 -9.55
C CYS A 211 10.38 1.43 -9.88
N CYS A 212 10.48 2.57 -10.56
CA CYS A 212 9.31 3.34 -11.02
C CYS A 212 8.43 2.52 -11.98
N ASP A 213 9.04 1.84 -12.95
CA ASP A 213 8.33 1.00 -13.92
C ASP A 213 7.58 -0.15 -13.22
N LEU A 214 8.20 -0.79 -12.22
CA LEU A 214 7.57 -1.85 -11.43
C LEU A 214 6.41 -1.32 -10.58
N ILE A 215 6.57 -0.13 -9.99
CA ILE A 215 5.51 0.53 -9.23
C ILE A 215 4.35 0.89 -10.18
N ASP A 216 4.62 1.52 -11.31
CA ASP A 216 3.59 1.89 -12.27
C ASP A 216 2.87 0.64 -12.81
N TYR A 217 3.61 -0.43 -13.11
CA TYR A 217 3.05 -1.71 -13.54
C TYR A 217 2.15 -2.34 -12.48
N SER A 218 2.51 -2.24 -11.20
CA SER A 218 1.71 -2.79 -10.11
C SER A 218 0.33 -2.14 -10.00
N PHE A 219 0.23 -0.85 -10.36
CA PHE A 219 -1.02 -0.09 -10.36
C PHE A 219 -1.88 -0.31 -11.61
N LEU A 220 -1.38 -1.01 -12.63
CA LEU A 220 -2.19 -1.33 -13.81
C LEU A 220 -3.30 -2.33 -13.44
N PRO A 221 -4.56 -2.04 -13.80
CA PRO A 221 -5.67 -2.96 -13.58
C PRO A 221 -5.60 -4.18 -14.50
N ASN A 222 -6.31 -5.26 -14.16
CA ASN A 222 -6.45 -6.41 -15.05
C ASN A 222 -7.29 -6.04 -16.29
N CYS A 223 -6.82 -6.43 -17.48
CA CYS A 223 -7.50 -6.17 -18.75
C CYS A 223 -8.92 -6.78 -18.82
N LYS A 224 -9.18 -7.90 -18.13
CA LYS A 224 -10.46 -8.63 -18.17
C LYS A 224 -11.67 -7.81 -17.70
N ASN A 225 -11.45 -6.91 -16.74
CA ASN A 225 -12.53 -6.14 -16.10
C ASN A 225 -12.61 -4.70 -16.61
N HIS A 226 -11.92 -4.37 -17.70
CA HIS A 226 -11.77 -2.99 -18.17
C HIS A 226 -12.31 -2.83 -19.60
N ASN A 227 -13.31 -1.96 -19.78
CA ASN A 227 -13.96 -1.79 -21.09
C ASN A 227 -13.15 -0.94 -22.08
N ASN A 228 -12.31 -0.01 -21.57
CA ASN A 228 -11.54 0.91 -22.40
C ASN A 228 -10.06 0.54 -22.42
N ILE A 229 -9.70 -0.52 -23.15
CA ILE A 229 -8.33 -0.99 -23.29
C ILE A 229 -7.59 -0.17 -24.36
N LYS A 230 -6.43 0.39 -24.02
CA LYS A 230 -5.52 1.09 -24.93
C LYS A 230 -4.32 0.19 -25.21
N TYR A 231 -3.99 0.02 -26.48
CA TYR A 231 -2.86 -0.80 -26.90
C TYR A 231 -2.08 -0.13 -28.04
N ILE A 232 -0.81 -0.51 -28.16
CA ILE A 232 0.06 -0.17 -29.28
C ILE A 232 0.44 -1.47 -29.98
N ILE A 233 0.41 -1.42 -31.31
CA ILE A 233 0.89 -2.49 -32.17
C ILE A 233 2.35 -2.18 -32.50
N ASN A 234 3.27 -3.09 -32.15
CA ASN A 234 4.70 -2.92 -32.42
C ASN A 234 5.03 -3.16 -33.91
N LYS A 235 6.33 -3.13 -34.27
CA LYS A 235 6.77 -3.53 -35.61
C LYS A 235 6.58 -5.03 -35.81
N CYS A 236 6.25 -5.43 -37.04
CA CYS A 236 6.16 -6.84 -37.43
C CYS A 236 7.51 -7.55 -37.26
N ASP A 237 7.50 -8.71 -36.61
CA ASP A 237 8.62 -9.63 -36.62
C ASP A 237 8.70 -10.30 -38.00
N ASN A 238 9.71 -9.89 -38.77
CA ASN A 238 9.92 -10.34 -40.13
C ASN A 238 10.10 -11.87 -40.24
N LYS A 239 10.52 -12.56 -39.18
CA LYS A 239 10.70 -14.02 -39.20
C LYS A 239 9.39 -14.74 -38.98
N ASN A 240 8.66 -14.34 -37.94
CA ASN A 240 7.48 -15.07 -37.47
C ASN A 240 6.16 -14.59 -38.10
N GLN A 241 6.17 -13.46 -38.82
CA GLN A 241 4.97 -12.83 -39.38
C GLN A 241 3.93 -12.49 -38.30
N THR A 242 4.40 -12.18 -37.09
CA THR A 242 3.58 -11.77 -35.97
C THR A 242 3.98 -10.38 -35.50
N VAL A 243 3.03 -9.65 -34.95
CA VAL A 243 3.20 -8.36 -34.34
C VAL A 243 2.86 -8.47 -32.86
N GLU A 244 3.72 -7.96 -32.00
CA GLU A 244 3.46 -7.88 -30.57
C GLU A 244 2.45 -6.76 -30.26
N ILE A 245 1.47 -7.07 -29.43
CA ILE A 245 0.48 -6.12 -28.92
C ILE A 245 0.91 -5.72 -27.51
N LYS A 246 1.24 -4.45 -27.31
CA LYS A 246 1.58 -3.89 -26.00
C LYS A 246 0.38 -3.14 -25.43
N TYR A 247 -0.18 -3.64 -24.34
CA TYR A 247 -1.25 -2.97 -23.59
C TYR A 247 -0.67 -1.86 -22.72
N LEU A 248 -1.24 -0.65 -22.80
CA LEU A 248 -0.71 0.55 -22.13
C LEU A 248 -1.31 0.79 -20.74
N ASN A 249 -2.56 0.37 -20.54
CA ASN A 249 -3.34 0.77 -19.38
C ASN A 249 -3.93 -0.42 -18.60
N CYS A 250 -3.52 -1.65 -18.93
CA CYS A 250 -3.93 -2.83 -18.21
C CYS A 250 -2.89 -3.94 -18.36
N LYS A 251 -2.94 -4.93 -17.46
CA LYS A 251 -2.12 -6.13 -17.48
C LYS A 251 -2.98 -7.39 -17.65
N ASP A 252 -2.49 -8.35 -18.41
CA ASP A 252 -3.05 -9.70 -18.50
C ASP A 252 -2.01 -10.69 -17.94
N PRO A 253 -2.08 -11.01 -16.64
CA PRO A 253 -1.07 -11.85 -15.99
C PRO A 253 -1.08 -13.29 -16.52
N ASP A 254 -2.23 -13.77 -16.99
CA ASP A 254 -2.38 -15.16 -17.45
C ASP A 254 -2.09 -15.30 -18.95
N LYS A 255 -2.16 -14.21 -19.73
CA LYS A 255 -2.07 -14.20 -21.20
C LYS A 255 -3.08 -15.13 -21.89
N ILE A 256 -4.18 -15.47 -21.19
CA ILE A 256 -5.18 -16.43 -21.66
C ILE A 256 -6.29 -15.71 -22.43
N ASP A 257 -6.72 -14.55 -21.93
CA ASP A 257 -7.92 -13.88 -22.42
C ASP A 257 -7.62 -12.84 -23.49
N PHE A 258 -6.39 -12.30 -23.52
CA PHE A 258 -5.99 -11.28 -24.50
C PHE A 258 -4.83 -11.75 -25.39
N PRO A 259 -4.94 -11.60 -26.72
CA PRO A 259 -3.85 -11.94 -27.61
C PRO A 259 -2.66 -11.01 -27.36
N THR A 260 -1.50 -11.60 -27.10
CA THR A 260 -0.24 -10.87 -26.97
C THR A 260 0.42 -10.64 -28.32
N THR A 261 -0.04 -11.35 -29.36
CA THR A 261 0.43 -11.20 -30.74
C THR A 261 -0.73 -11.26 -31.72
N THR A 262 -0.58 -10.59 -32.86
CA THR A 262 -1.48 -10.69 -34.01
C THR A 262 -0.68 -10.96 -35.27
N GLU A 263 -1.32 -11.45 -36.33
CA GLU A 263 -0.66 -11.62 -37.63
C GLU A 263 -0.33 -10.26 -38.26
N CYS A 264 0.78 -10.20 -39.01
CA CYS A 264 1.11 -9.00 -39.77
C CYS A 264 0.18 -8.85 -40.98
N ASN A 265 -0.26 -7.62 -41.25
CA ASN A 265 -1.09 -7.27 -42.42
C ASN A 265 -0.38 -7.46 -43.76
N PHE A 266 0.93 -7.71 -43.75
CA PHE A 266 1.75 -7.96 -44.93
C PHE A 266 2.67 -9.16 -44.72
N ILE A 267 3.18 -9.74 -45.81
CA ILE A 267 4.15 -10.82 -45.78
C ILE A 267 5.56 -10.20 -45.82
N PRO A 268 6.37 -10.33 -44.75
CA PRO A 268 7.73 -9.82 -44.73
C PRO A 268 8.59 -10.50 -45.80
N SER A 269 9.51 -9.75 -46.40
CA SER A 269 10.44 -10.28 -47.43
C SER A 269 11.37 -11.37 -46.89
N LEU A 270 11.69 -11.32 -45.59
CA LEU A 270 12.53 -12.31 -44.91
C LEU A 270 11.77 -13.55 -44.42
N ASN A 271 10.44 -13.53 -44.45
CA ASN A 271 9.64 -14.69 -44.10
C ASN A 271 9.72 -15.74 -45.24
N ILE A 272 9.66 -17.03 -44.90
CA ILE A 272 9.70 -18.13 -45.87
C ILE A 272 8.66 -17.93 -46.98
N LYS A 273 7.42 -17.55 -46.64
CA LYS A 273 6.37 -17.26 -47.63
C LYS A 273 6.77 -16.11 -48.57
N GLY A 274 7.39 -15.06 -48.02
CA GLY A 274 7.88 -13.92 -48.78
C GLY A 274 9.01 -14.30 -49.73
N ILE A 275 9.96 -15.12 -49.26
CA ILE A 275 11.06 -15.65 -50.08
C ILE A 275 10.52 -16.51 -51.21
N THR A 276 9.56 -17.39 -50.93
CA THR A 276 8.92 -18.25 -51.94
C THR A 276 8.24 -17.41 -53.01
N VAL A 277 7.42 -16.41 -52.62
CA VAL A 277 6.78 -15.50 -53.58
C VAL A 277 7.82 -14.75 -54.40
N SER A 278 8.88 -14.24 -53.76
CA SER A 278 9.95 -13.53 -54.45
C SER A 278 10.64 -14.41 -55.50
N LEU A 279 10.96 -15.66 -55.16
CA LEU A 279 11.59 -16.62 -56.07
C LEU A 279 10.70 -16.91 -57.29
N PHE A 280 9.40 -17.17 -57.07
CA PHE A 280 8.46 -17.40 -58.16
C PHE A 280 8.33 -16.18 -59.07
N THR A 281 8.27 -14.97 -58.50
CA THR A 281 8.23 -13.73 -59.32
C THR A 281 9.50 -13.57 -60.14
N THR A 282 10.68 -13.77 -59.57
CA THR A 282 11.94 -13.68 -60.33
C THR A 282 12.01 -14.73 -61.43
N PHE A 283 11.56 -15.95 -61.17
CA PHE A 283 11.54 -17.03 -62.15
C PHE A 283 10.58 -16.72 -63.32
N SER A 284 9.37 -16.27 -63.02
CA SER A 284 8.39 -15.85 -64.05
C SER A 284 8.97 -14.77 -64.96
N LEU A 285 9.64 -13.77 -64.38
CA LEU A 285 10.29 -12.70 -65.14
C LEU A 285 11.39 -13.21 -66.05
N THR A 286 12.22 -14.15 -65.57
CA THR A 286 13.27 -14.72 -66.42
C THR A 286 12.70 -15.50 -67.61
N ILE A 287 11.59 -16.20 -67.43
CA ILE A 287 10.89 -16.91 -68.50
C ILE A 287 10.33 -15.93 -69.53
N GLU A 288 9.67 -14.86 -69.08
CA GLU A 288 9.11 -13.84 -69.97
C GLU A 288 10.20 -13.14 -70.79
N ILE A 289 11.32 -12.77 -70.16
CA ILE A 289 12.46 -12.16 -70.86
C ILE A 289 13.03 -13.13 -71.90
N PHE A 290 13.17 -14.42 -71.56
CA PHE A 290 13.64 -15.44 -72.48
C PHE A 290 12.72 -15.59 -73.70
N PHE A 291 11.41 -15.72 -73.49
CA PHE A 291 10.45 -15.82 -74.60
C PHE A 291 10.44 -14.56 -75.46
N THR A 292 10.52 -13.39 -74.83
CA THR A 292 10.59 -12.11 -75.55
C THR A 292 11.84 -12.05 -76.44
N ALA A 293 13.00 -12.48 -75.93
CA ALA A 293 14.23 -12.56 -76.70
C ALA A 293 14.11 -13.53 -77.90
N VAL A 294 13.51 -14.70 -77.69
CA VAL A 294 13.25 -15.68 -78.77
C VAL A 294 12.35 -15.09 -79.84
N ILE A 295 11.26 -14.40 -79.46
CA ILE A 295 10.34 -13.76 -80.39
C ILE A 295 11.05 -12.67 -81.20
N ILE A 296 11.87 -11.84 -80.57
CA ILE A 296 12.63 -10.79 -81.25
C ILE A 296 13.60 -11.39 -82.29
N ILE A 297 14.28 -12.50 -81.95
CA ILE A 297 15.24 -13.14 -82.86
C ILE A 297 14.52 -13.85 -84.03
N CYS A 298 13.36 -14.46 -83.79
CA CYS A 298 12.65 -15.27 -84.79
C CYS A 298 11.57 -14.51 -85.59
N SER A 299 11.20 -13.29 -85.17
CA SER A 299 10.23 -12.45 -85.88
C SER A 299 10.80 -11.93 -87.20
N SER A 300 10.05 -12.10 -88.29
CA SER A 300 10.33 -11.50 -89.61
C SER A 300 9.36 -10.36 -89.96
N GLY A 301 8.56 -9.91 -88.98
CA GLY A 301 7.50 -8.90 -89.14
C GLY A 301 7.92 -7.47 -88.79
N ASN A 302 6.94 -6.58 -88.57
CA ASN A 302 7.19 -5.17 -88.21
C ASN A 302 7.71 -5.06 -86.76
N ASP A 303 9.02 -5.25 -86.59
CA ASP A 303 9.74 -5.35 -85.30
C ASP A 303 9.42 -4.22 -84.32
N PHE A 304 9.11 -3.02 -84.85
CA PHE A 304 8.74 -1.86 -84.05
C PHE A 304 7.44 -2.09 -83.24
N LEU A 305 6.42 -2.69 -83.84
CA LEU A 305 5.10 -2.85 -83.19
C LEU A 305 5.14 -3.95 -82.13
N ILE A 306 5.89 -5.02 -82.39
CA ILE A 306 6.10 -6.12 -81.42
C ILE A 306 6.92 -5.61 -80.23
N THR A 307 8.00 -4.86 -80.48
CA THR A 307 8.84 -4.28 -79.43
C THR A 307 8.06 -3.27 -78.56
N ALA A 308 7.18 -2.47 -79.17
CA ALA A 308 6.36 -1.51 -78.44
C ALA A 308 5.36 -2.18 -77.48
N ILE A 309 4.71 -3.29 -77.90
CA ILE A 309 3.78 -4.04 -77.03
C ILE A 309 4.53 -4.62 -75.83
N PHE A 310 5.66 -5.29 -76.06
CA PHE A 310 6.47 -5.86 -74.97
C PHE A 310 7.04 -4.79 -74.04
N ALA A 311 7.42 -3.63 -74.55
CA ALA A 311 7.89 -2.51 -73.73
C ALA A 311 6.78 -2.01 -72.78
N ILE A 312 5.53 -1.90 -73.27
CA ILE A 312 4.38 -1.50 -72.45
C ILE A 312 4.11 -2.55 -71.36
N ASP A 313 4.09 -3.83 -71.72
CA ASP A 313 3.88 -4.92 -70.76
C ASP A 313 4.96 -4.92 -69.67
N TYR A 314 6.22 -4.71 -70.05
CA TYR A 314 7.34 -4.64 -69.10
C TYR A 314 7.23 -3.44 -68.15
N ILE A 315 6.81 -2.27 -68.67
CA ILE A 315 6.55 -1.09 -67.84
C ILE A 315 5.42 -1.35 -66.85
N LEU A 316 4.30 -1.94 -67.30
CA LEU A 316 3.17 -2.29 -66.43
C LEU A 316 3.57 -3.28 -65.34
N LEU A 317 4.42 -4.24 -65.68
CA LEU A 317 4.94 -5.23 -64.74
C LEU A 317 5.93 -4.61 -63.73
N ILE A 318 6.80 -3.69 -64.14
CA ILE A 318 7.64 -2.91 -63.22
C ILE A 318 6.76 -2.10 -62.26
N ILE A 319 5.74 -1.42 -62.77
CA ILE A 319 4.80 -0.64 -61.96
C ILE A 319 4.08 -1.55 -60.95
N SER A 320 3.61 -2.73 -61.36
CA SER A 320 2.98 -3.71 -60.49
C SER A 320 3.91 -4.17 -59.36
N ASN A 321 5.17 -4.45 -59.68
CA ASN A 321 6.18 -4.80 -58.67
C ASN A 321 6.48 -3.66 -57.71
N ILE A 322 6.57 -2.41 -58.20
CA ILE A 322 6.78 -1.23 -57.35
C ILE A 322 5.59 -1.01 -56.42
N MET A 323 4.34 -1.15 -56.91
CA MET A 323 3.15 -1.02 -56.07
C MET A 323 3.07 -2.13 -55.02
N SER A 324 3.39 -3.37 -55.39
CA SER A 324 3.46 -4.50 -54.46
C SER A 324 4.54 -4.29 -53.39
N PHE A 325 5.71 -3.76 -53.78
CA PHE A 325 6.79 -3.44 -52.85
C PHE A 325 6.45 -2.27 -51.91
N LYS A 326 5.89 -1.17 -52.43
CA LYS A 326 5.42 -0.04 -51.60
C LYS A 326 4.31 -0.46 -50.65
N GLY A 327 3.38 -1.31 -51.09
CA GLY A 327 2.35 -1.88 -50.23
C GLY A 327 2.91 -2.70 -49.07
N ARG A 328 4.07 -3.36 -49.24
CA ARG A 328 4.78 -4.09 -48.18
C ARG A 328 5.58 -3.20 -47.23
N ASN A 329 5.98 -2.00 -47.67
CA ASN A 329 6.83 -1.07 -46.90
C ASN A 329 6.10 0.14 -46.31
N SER A 330 4.82 0.33 -46.66
CA SER A 330 3.99 1.38 -46.06
C SER A 330 3.64 0.99 -44.63
N ASN A 331 4.53 1.38 -43.71
CA ASN A 331 4.28 1.39 -42.27
C ASN A 331 3.03 2.23 -41.98
N TYR A 332 1.92 1.55 -41.72
CA TYR A 332 0.96 2.02 -40.72
C TYR A 332 1.29 1.32 -39.41
#